data_AF-A0A2T6AGU8-F1
#
_entry.id   AF-A0A2T6AGU8-F1
#
_cell.length_a   1.000
_cell.length_b   1.000
_cell.length_c   1.000
_cell.angle_alpha   90.00
_cell.angle_beta   90.00
_cell.angle_gamma   90.00
#
_symmetry.space_group_name_H-M   'P 1'
#
loop_
_entity.id
_entity.type
_entity.pdbx_description
1 polymer ?
#
loop_
_entity_poly.entity_id
_entity_poly.type
_entity_poly.pdbx_seq_one_letter_code
_entity_poly.pdbx_strand_id
1 'polypeptide(L)'
;MILEGFYKISNTSVAGDSAVTTLKVNKDHEIYKGHFPGRPVTPGVVLMQLFKEEAERIFDRNLQLVRADNVKFTAVFDPTQDDELILDSHLTETGEFIKLKGEAKNKSGIVLKINSLYKVL
;
A
#
# COMPACT_ATOMS: atom_id res chain seq x y z
N MET A 1 -4.79 -10.67 4.92
CA MET A 1 -4.69 -10.00 3.61
C MET A 1 -6.05 -10.09 2.94
N ILE A 2 -6.61 -8.96 2.48
CA ILE A 2 -7.96 -8.93 1.88
C ILE A 2 -7.97 -9.53 0.46
N LEU A 3 -6.88 -9.33 -0.31
CA LEU A 3 -6.74 -9.87 -1.67
C LEU A 3 -5.66 -10.96 -1.68
N GLU A 4 -6.10 -12.20 -1.50
CA GLU A 4 -5.20 -13.34 -1.41
C GLU A 4 -4.35 -13.50 -2.69
N GLY A 5 -3.03 -13.57 -2.53
CA GLY A 5 -2.11 -13.74 -3.67
C GLY A 5 -1.96 -12.51 -4.56
N PHE A 6 -2.43 -11.33 -4.14
CA PHE A 6 -2.29 -10.09 -4.90
C PHE A 6 -0.82 -9.62 -5.01
N TYR A 7 -0.02 -9.85 -3.97
CA TYR A 7 1.38 -9.45 -3.98
C TYR A 7 2.23 -10.36 -3.09
N LYS A 8 3.55 -10.25 -3.24
CA LYS A 8 4.54 -10.83 -2.33
C LYS A 8 5.44 -9.73 -1.78
N ILE A 9 5.93 -9.91 -0.56
CA ILE A 9 6.92 -9.01 0.03
C ILE A 9 8.30 -9.53 -0.35
N SER A 10 9.09 -8.69 -1.01
CA SER A 10 10.47 -9.00 -1.35
C SER A 10 11.42 -8.58 -0.22
N ASN A 11 11.15 -7.43 0.41
CA ASN A 11 11.94 -6.90 1.50
C ASN A 11 11.13 -5.91 2.35
N THR A 12 11.44 -5.81 3.64
CA THR A 12 10.99 -4.73 4.51
C THR A 12 12.16 -4.28 5.38
N SER A 13 12.40 -2.97 5.42
CA SER A 13 13.37 -2.35 6.33
C SER A 13 12.67 -1.34 7.21
N VAL A 14 12.95 -1.33 8.51
CA VAL A 14 12.37 -0.41 9.49
C VAL A 14 13.47 0.29 10.25
N ALA A 15 13.39 1.61 10.37
CA ALA A 15 14.32 2.45 11.08
C ALA A 15 13.57 3.55 11.84
N GLY A 16 13.36 3.34 13.15
CA GLY A 16 12.49 4.20 13.96
C GLY A 16 11.05 4.15 13.43
N ASP A 17 10.46 5.33 13.24
CA ASP A 17 9.11 5.49 12.68
C ASP A 17 9.05 5.34 11.15
N SER A 18 10.19 5.15 10.47
CA SER A 18 10.24 5.02 9.01
C SER A 18 10.31 3.55 8.59
N ALA A 19 9.57 3.18 7.55
CA ALA A 19 9.60 1.86 6.94
C ALA A 19 9.67 1.96 5.41
N VAL A 20 10.41 1.02 4.82
CA VAL A 20 10.47 0.83 3.37
C VAL A 20 10.17 -0.63 3.06
N THR A 21 9.06 -0.88 2.37
CA THR A 21 8.65 -2.22 1.95
C THR A 21 8.64 -2.33 0.43
N THR A 22 9.37 -3.31 -0.10
CA THR A 22 9.34 -3.66 -1.53
C THR A 22 8.36 -4.80 -1.77
N LEU A 23 7.39 -4.56 -2.64
CA LEU A 23 6.36 -5.51 -3.03
C LEU A 23 6.53 -5.92 -4.49
N LYS A 24 6.22 -7.18 -4.77
CA LYS A 24 6.03 -7.68 -6.14
C LYS A 24 4.56 -8.03 -6.35
N VAL A 25 3.89 -7.24 -7.17
CA VAL A 25 2.45 -7.36 -7.45
C VAL A 25 2.21 -8.44 -8.50
N ASN A 26 1.24 -9.31 -8.25
CA ASN A 26 0.86 -10.36 -9.17
C ASN A 26 0.03 -9.77 -10.31
N LYS A 27 0.66 -9.50 -11.45
CA LYS A 27 -0.01 -8.99 -12.67
C LYS A 27 -1.15 -9.87 -13.19
N ASP A 28 -1.16 -11.16 -12.83
CA ASP A 28 -2.15 -12.15 -13.27
C ASP A 28 -3.28 -12.34 -12.25
N HIS A 29 -3.34 -11.50 -11.20
CA HIS A 29 -4.39 -11.55 -10.18
C HIS A 29 -5.78 -11.26 -10.77
N GLU A 30 -6.80 -11.97 -10.28
CA GLU A 30 -8.15 -11.94 -10.84
C GLU A 30 -8.83 -10.56 -10.80
N ILE A 31 -8.41 -9.68 -9.90
CA ILE A 31 -8.91 -8.29 -9.81
C ILE A 31 -8.77 -7.54 -11.14
N TYR A 32 -7.75 -7.85 -11.94
CA TYR A 32 -7.51 -7.20 -13.22
C TYR A 32 -8.48 -7.66 -14.32
N LYS A 33 -9.21 -8.76 -14.12
CA LYS A 33 -10.34 -9.11 -14.99
C LYS A 33 -11.43 -8.03 -14.97
N GLY A 34 -11.54 -7.27 -13.87
CA GLY A 34 -12.47 -6.15 -13.72
C GLY A 34 -11.83 -4.77 -13.82
N HIS A 35 -10.51 -4.65 -13.68
CA HIS A 35 -9.83 -3.35 -13.56
C HIS A 35 -8.55 -3.26 -14.41
N PHE A 36 -8.64 -3.05 -15.71
CA PHE A 36 -9.82 -3.11 -16.58
C PHE A 36 -9.62 -4.25 -17.59
N PRO A 37 -10.70 -4.85 -18.13
CA PRO A 37 -10.58 -5.85 -19.19
C PRO A 37 -9.68 -5.36 -20.34
N GLY A 38 -8.58 -6.06 -20.62
CA GLY A 38 -7.62 -5.71 -21.67
C GLY A 38 -6.66 -4.55 -21.34
N ARG A 39 -6.80 -3.90 -20.18
CA ARG A 39 -5.92 -2.83 -19.70
C ARG A 39 -5.79 -2.90 -18.17
N PRO A 40 -4.92 -3.78 -17.65
CA PRO A 40 -4.75 -3.96 -16.21
C PRO A 40 -4.26 -2.66 -15.55
N VAL A 41 -4.96 -2.25 -14.50
CA VAL A 41 -4.63 -1.09 -13.68
C VAL A 41 -4.89 -1.49 -12.23
N THR A 42 -4.00 -1.18 -11.31
CA THR A 42 -4.28 -1.43 -9.89
C THR A 42 -5.30 -0.42 -9.37
N PRO A 43 -6.42 -0.86 -8.76
CA PRO A 43 -7.39 0.07 -8.18
C PRO A 43 -6.74 0.91 -7.08
N GLY A 44 -7.06 2.20 -7.03
CA GLY A 44 -6.47 3.11 -6.04
C GLY A 44 -6.68 2.68 -4.59
N VAL A 45 -7.86 2.14 -4.27
CA VAL A 45 -8.17 1.61 -2.94
C VAL A 45 -7.31 0.40 -2.55
N VAL A 46 -6.84 -0.38 -3.53
CA VAL A 46 -5.90 -1.49 -3.28
C VAL A 46 -4.54 -0.94 -2.89
N LEU A 47 -4.06 0.12 -3.54
CA LEU A 47 -2.81 0.79 -3.14
C LEU A 47 -2.89 1.33 -1.70
N MET A 48 -4.06 1.85 -1.29
CA MET A 48 -4.29 2.26 0.10
C MET A 48 -4.27 1.06 1.06
N GLN A 49 -4.88 -0.06 0.65
CA GLN A 49 -4.89 -1.30 1.43
C GLN A 49 -3.48 -1.85 1.66
N LEU A 50 -2.56 -1.73 0.69
CA LEU A 50 -1.18 -2.17 0.86
C LEU A 50 -0.47 -1.45 2.02
N PHE A 51 -0.73 -0.15 2.20
CA PHE A 51 -0.22 0.63 3.33
C PHE A 51 -0.83 0.21 4.67
N LYS A 52 -2.15 -0.06 4.70
CA LYS A 52 -2.80 -0.61 5.89
C LYS A 52 -2.13 -1.93 6.28
N GLU A 53 -2.00 -2.85 5.34
CA GLU A 53 -1.43 -4.17 5.60
C GLU A 53 0.06 -4.09 5.97
N GLU A 54 0.81 -3.12 5.42
CA GLU A 54 2.18 -2.82 5.87
C GLU A 54 2.21 -2.44 7.34
N ALA A 55 1.39 -1.48 7.76
CA ALA A 55 1.32 -1.07 9.15
C ALA A 55 0.86 -2.24 10.05
N GLU A 56 -0.14 -3.01 9.65
CA GLU A 56 -0.59 -4.19 10.41
C GLU A 56 0.54 -5.21 10.64
N ARG A 57 1.41 -5.44 9.63
CA ARG A 57 2.58 -6.33 9.77
C ARG A 57 3.66 -5.75 10.69
N ILE A 58 3.92 -4.44 10.59
CA ILE A 58 4.98 -3.79 11.36
C ILE A 58 4.62 -3.74 12.85
N PHE A 59 3.34 -3.45 13.16
CA PHE A 59 2.87 -3.35 14.55
C PHE A 59 2.32 -4.66 15.11
N ASP A 60 2.17 -5.70 14.28
CA ASP A 60 1.55 -6.99 14.60
C ASP A 60 0.14 -6.83 15.22
N ARG A 61 -0.68 -5.98 14.58
CA ARG A 61 -2.02 -5.60 15.06
C ARG A 61 -2.98 -5.43 13.90
N ASN A 62 -4.26 -5.70 14.14
CA ASN A 62 -5.31 -5.36 13.17
C ASN A 62 -5.65 -3.87 13.28
N LEU A 63 -5.89 -3.24 12.13
CA LEU A 63 -6.17 -1.82 12.02
C LEU A 63 -7.52 -1.57 11.37
N GLN A 64 -8.23 -0.54 11.85
CA GLN A 64 -9.42 0.00 11.21
C GLN A 64 -9.12 1.43 10.74
N LEU A 65 -9.38 1.72 9.47
CA LEU A 65 -9.25 3.07 8.94
C LEU A 65 -10.27 3.99 9.63
N VAL A 66 -9.80 5.05 10.29
CA VAL A 66 -10.66 6.08 10.88
C VAL A 66 -10.91 7.19 9.87
N ARG A 67 -9.84 7.67 9.23
CA ARG A 67 -9.91 8.68 8.17
C ARG A 67 -8.68 8.64 7.27
N ALA A 68 -8.86 9.04 6.02
CA ALA A 68 -7.78 9.30 5.08
C ALA A 68 -7.78 10.81 4.76
N ASP A 69 -6.86 11.53 5.38
CA ASP A 69 -6.82 13.00 5.37
C ASP A 69 -6.36 13.56 4.02
N ASN A 70 -5.49 12.83 3.33
CA ASN A 70 -5.02 13.21 2.01
C ASN A 70 -4.67 11.94 1.24
N VAL A 71 -5.32 11.74 0.08
CA VAL A 71 -5.04 10.62 -0.82
C VAL A 71 -4.93 11.19 -2.23
N LYS A 72 -3.75 11.06 -2.84
CA LYS A 72 -3.48 11.56 -4.20
C LYS A 72 -2.94 10.43 -5.07
N PHE A 73 -3.71 10.04 -6.07
CA PHE A 73 -3.28 9.10 -7.11
C PHE A 73 -2.62 9.91 -8.23
N THR A 74 -1.29 9.90 -8.25
CA THR A 74 -0.49 10.76 -9.14
C THR A 74 -0.17 10.11 -10.47
N ALA A 75 -0.22 8.78 -10.56
CA ALA A 75 -0.01 8.02 -11.78
C ALA A 75 -0.79 6.71 -11.75
N VAL A 76 -1.01 6.15 -12.94
CA VAL A 76 -1.57 4.80 -13.11
C VAL A 76 -0.49 3.77 -12.80
N PHE A 77 -0.82 2.77 -11.98
CA PHE A 77 0.05 1.61 -11.75
C PHE A 77 -0.48 0.41 -12.54
N ASP A 78 0.26 0.03 -13.59
CA ASP A 78 -0.01 -1.14 -14.43
C ASP A 78 1.07 -2.21 -14.15
N PRO A 79 0.71 -3.32 -13.48
CA PRO A 79 1.67 -4.34 -13.08
C PRO A 79 2.23 -5.13 -14.27
N THR A 80 1.69 -4.98 -15.48
CA THR A 80 2.26 -5.63 -16.67
C THR A 80 3.45 -4.87 -17.24
N GLN A 81 3.56 -3.57 -16.93
CA GLN A 81 4.70 -2.72 -17.31
C GLN A 81 5.78 -2.69 -16.23
N ASP A 82 5.37 -2.71 -14.96
CA ASP A 82 6.25 -2.74 -13.80
C ASP A 82 5.51 -3.39 -12.64
N ASP A 83 5.93 -4.58 -12.21
CA ASP A 83 5.28 -5.32 -11.13
C ASP A 83 5.87 -5.01 -9.75
N GLU A 84 6.92 -4.20 -9.67
CA GLU A 84 7.52 -3.77 -8.42
C GLU A 84 6.87 -2.49 -7.90
N LEU A 85 6.55 -2.49 -6.61
CA LEU A 85 6.04 -1.33 -5.91
C LEU A 85 6.79 -1.15 -4.58
N ILE A 86 7.34 0.03 -4.36
CA ILE A 86 8.01 0.39 -3.12
C ILE A 86 7.07 1.26 -2.29
N LEU A 87 6.76 0.83 -1.08
CA LEU A 87 6.08 1.62 -0.07
C LEU A 87 7.13 2.29 0.81
N ASP A 88 7.07 3.61 0.88
CA ASP A 88 7.90 4.43 1.76
C ASP A 88 6.96 5.08 2.77
N SER A 89 7.00 4.67 4.03
CA SER A 89 6.04 5.07 5.05
C SER A 89 6.70 5.60 6.32
N HIS A 90 6.01 6.56 6.92
CA HIS A 90 6.26 7.03 8.27
C HIS A 90 5.04 6.69 9.13
N LEU A 91 5.27 5.90 10.17
CA LEU A 91 4.29 5.28 11.02
C LEU A 91 4.52 5.70 12.46
N THR A 92 3.57 6.42 13.04
CA THR A 92 3.68 6.90 14.43
C THR A 92 2.50 6.39 15.24
N GLU A 93 2.77 5.63 16.30
CA GLU A 93 1.78 5.19 17.28
C GLU A 93 1.46 6.34 18.25
N THR A 94 0.19 6.54 18.58
CA THR A 94 -0.27 7.55 19.54
C THR A 94 -1.49 7.00 20.28
N GLY A 95 -1.25 6.34 21.42
CA GLY A 95 -2.31 5.67 22.17
C GLY A 95 -2.90 4.51 21.36
N GLU A 96 -4.22 4.53 21.14
CA GLU A 96 -4.93 3.52 20.34
C GLU A 96 -4.89 3.77 18.82
N PHE A 97 -4.14 4.79 18.37
CA PHE A 97 -4.12 5.20 16.97
C PHE A 97 -2.74 5.06 16.33
N ILE A 98 -2.72 4.78 15.03
CA ILE A 98 -1.54 4.79 14.18
C ILE A 98 -1.72 5.82 13.08
N LYS A 99 -0.85 6.82 13.05
CA LYS A 99 -0.75 7.78 11.95
C LYS A 99 0.15 7.20 10.88
N LEU A 100 -0.34 7.13 9.66
CA LEU A 100 0.41 6.69 8.49
C LEU A 100 0.51 7.83 7.50
N LYS A 101 1.75 8.19 7.15
CA LYS A 101 2.07 9.00 5.99
C LYS A 101 2.91 8.15 5.05
N GLY A 102 2.52 8.01 3.79
CA GLY A 102 3.19 7.11 2.86
C GLY A 102 3.19 7.59 1.42
N GLU A 103 4.21 7.16 0.68
CA GLU A 103 4.31 7.30 -0.77
C GLU A 103 4.59 5.93 -1.40
N ALA A 104 3.72 5.50 -2.32
CA ALA A 104 3.97 4.31 -3.13
C ALA A 104 4.62 4.76 -4.44
N LYS A 105 5.72 4.12 -4.82
CA LYS A 105 6.53 4.47 -6.00
C LYS A 105 6.94 3.24 -6.79
N ASN A 106 7.06 3.40 -8.10
CA ASN A 106 7.63 2.43 -9.03
C ASN A 106 8.78 3.09 -9.81
N LYS A 107 9.34 2.42 -10.83
CA LYS A 107 10.46 2.99 -11.61
C LYS A 107 10.14 4.30 -12.33
N SER A 108 8.85 4.57 -12.58
CA SER A 108 8.37 5.74 -13.30
C SER A 108 8.04 6.92 -12.38
N GLY A 109 7.99 6.71 -11.07
CA GLY A 109 7.76 7.75 -10.07
C GLY A 109 6.71 7.36 -9.03
N ILE A 110 6.11 8.37 -8.40
CA ILE A 110 5.12 8.19 -7.33
C ILE A 110 3.76 7.88 -7.96
N VAL A 111 3.09 6.84 -7.47
CA VAL A 111 1.74 6.45 -7.91
C VAL A 111 0.65 6.82 -6.90
N LEU A 112 0.98 6.84 -5.60
CA LEU A 112 0.08 7.22 -4.52
C LEU A 112 0.83 8.01 -3.45
N LYS A 113 0.22 9.08 -2.94
CA LYS A 113 0.56 9.69 -1.64
C LYS A 113 -0.63 9.56 -0.70
N ILE A 114 -0.41 9.12 0.53
CA ILE A 114 -1.45 8.91 1.54
C ILE A 114 -1.05 9.49 2.90
N ASN A 115 -1.98 10.22 3.53
CA ASN A 115 -1.97 10.50 4.96
C ASN A 115 -3.26 9.92 5.55
N SER A 116 -3.15 9.09 6.59
CA SER A 116 -4.29 8.41 7.18
C SER A 116 -4.10 8.15 8.67
N LEU A 117 -5.22 7.95 9.36
CA LEU A 117 -5.27 7.57 10.76
C LEU A 117 -6.00 6.25 10.87
N TYR A 118 -5.36 5.28 11.52
CA TYR A 118 -5.94 3.99 11.86
C TYR A 118 -6.17 3.89 13.36
N LYS A 119 -7.19 3.15 13.75
CA LYS A 119 -7.42 2.68 15.12
C LYS A 119 -6.95 1.23 15.23
N VAL A 120 -6.25 0.90 16.30
CA VAL A 120 -5.91 -0.48 16.67
C VAL A 120 -7.17 -1.21 17.14
N LEU A 121 -7.40 -2.41 16.60
CA LEU A 121 -8.50 -3.29 16.98
C LEU A 121 -8.12 -4.27 18.09
#